data_AF-A0ABD2SHT7-F1
#
_entry.id   AF-A0ABD2SHT7-F1
#
_cell.length_a   1.000
_cell.length_b   1.000
_cell.length_c   1.000
_cell.angle_alpha   90.00
_cell.angle_beta   90.00
_cell.angle_gamma   90.00
#
_symmetry.space_group_name_H-M   'P 1'
#
loop_
_entity.id
_entity.type
_entity.pdbx_description
1 polymer ?
#
loop_
_entity_poly.entity_id
_entity_poly.type
_entity_poly.pdbx_seq_one_letter_code
_entity_poly.pdbx_strand_id
1 'polypeptide(L)'
;MILNKRISKASRKRCLESMGWLITVGEEGEISLLHPFSDVHIKLPHQNTTVEYTNHQINPLTCFISKAVLSASPSHTSDYLLMVIDGNFRFLSFWRPGDIRWTRVTWEGNNHRFFY
;
A
#
# COMPACT_ATOMS: atom_id res chain seq x y z
N MET A 1 21.16 15.92 15.11
CA MET A 1 20.76 14.79 15.98
C MET A 1 20.61 13.58 15.08
N ILE A 2 21.47 12.56 15.20
CA ILE A 2 21.35 11.33 14.41
C ILE A 2 20.57 10.34 15.27
N LEU A 3 19.31 10.08 14.93
CA LEU A 3 18.48 9.15 15.67
C LEU A 3 18.84 7.72 15.27
N ASN A 4 19.70 7.06 16.05
CA ASN A 4 20.00 5.62 15.90
C ASN A 4 18.83 4.76 16.44
N LYS A 5 17.58 5.07 16.08
CA LYS A 5 16.41 4.27 16.48
C LYS A 5 16.21 3.16 15.46
N ARG A 6 16.42 1.91 15.88
CA ARG A 6 16.08 0.73 15.08
C ARG A 6 14.57 0.56 15.06
N ILE A 7 13.95 0.74 13.89
CA ILE A 7 12.52 0.51 13.70
C ILE A 7 12.31 -0.99 13.46
N SER A 8 12.21 -1.78 14.54
CA SER A 8 12.11 -3.25 14.48
C SER A 8 10.96 -3.73 13.59
N LYS A 9 9.83 -3.02 13.60
CA LYS A 9 8.63 -3.32 12.80
C LYS A 9 8.81 -3.18 11.29
N ALA A 10 9.84 -2.46 10.84
CA ALA A 10 10.22 -2.29 9.43
C ALA A 10 11.36 -3.24 9.00
N SER A 11 11.98 -3.96 9.93
CA SER A 11 13.09 -4.87 9.64
C SER A 11 12.66 -5.97 8.67
N ARG A 12 13.47 -6.21 7.63
CA ARG A 12 13.20 -7.20 6.57
C ARG A 12 11.88 -6.97 5.82
N LYS A 13 11.37 -5.74 5.81
CA LYS A 13 10.21 -5.33 5.02
C LYS A 13 10.63 -4.30 4.01
N ARG A 14 9.98 -4.31 2.84
CA ARG A 14 10.07 -3.16 1.94
C ARG A 14 9.39 -1.97 2.61
N CYS A 15 9.98 -0.79 2.49
CA CYS A 15 9.43 0.44 3.02
C CYS A 15 9.23 1.44 1.89
N LEU A 16 8.04 2.02 1.82
CA LEU A 16 7.71 3.19 1.00
C LEU A 16 7.40 4.34 1.96
N GLU A 17 7.64 5.58 1.55
CA GLU A 17 7.34 6.75 2.36
C GLU A 17 6.15 7.51 1.76
N SER A 18 5.27 8.03 2.64
CA SER A 18 4.32 9.06 2.29
C SER A 18 3.88 9.83 3.53
N MET A 19 3.83 11.17 3.45
CA MET A 19 3.32 12.04 4.52
C MET A 19 3.97 11.81 5.91
N GLY A 20 5.25 11.43 5.93
CA GLY A 20 6.00 11.14 7.17
C GLY A 20 5.72 9.76 7.77
N TRP A 21 4.97 8.91 7.07
CA TRP A 21 4.69 7.53 7.46
C TRP A 21 5.40 6.54 6.54
N LEU A 22 5.80 5.40 7.10
CA LEU A 22 6.33 4.28 6.34
C LEU A 22 5.23 3.28 6.02
N ILE A 23 5.04 2.99 4.75
CA ILE A 23 4.23 1.86 4.28
C ILE A 23 5.17 0.66 4.20
N THR A 24 5.00 -0.31 5.09
CA THR A 24 5.82 -1.51 5.13
C THR A 24 5.11 -2.67 4.44
N VAL A 25 5.80 -3.40 3.57
CA VAL A 25 5.31 -4.63 2.92
C VAL A 25 6.22 -5.79 3.31
N GLY A 26 5.66 -6.79 3.99
CA GLY A 26 6.34 -8.02 4.37
C GLY A 26 6.43 -9.03 3.23
N GLU A 27 7.29 -10.04 3.38
CA GLU A 27 7.52 -11.09 2.38
C GLU A 27 6.25 -11.89 2.06
N GLU A 28 5.42 -12.14 3.07
CA GLU A 28 4.17 -12.89 2.91
C GLU A 28 3.04 -12.02 2.31
N GLY A 29 3.22 -10.70 2.28
CA GLY A 29 2.23 -9.76 1.78
C GLY A 29 1.54 -8.90 2.83
N GLU A 30 2.08 -8.92 4.05
CA GLU A 30 1.61 -8.10 5.17
C GLU A 30 1.88 -6.62 4.95
N ILE A 31 0.84 -5.80 5.07
CA ILE A 31 0.94 -4.35 4.85
C ILE A 31 0.62 -3.62 6.15
N SER A 32 1.48 -2.67 6.52
CA SER A 32 1.25 -1.75 7.65
C SER A 32 1.69 -0.32 7.34
N LEU A 33 0.96 0.67 7.87
CA LEU A 33 1.47 2.03 8.05
C LEU A 33 2.22 2.08 9.38
N LEU A 34 3.38 2.70 9.41
CA LEU A 34 4.24 2.80 10.58
C LEU A 34 4.74 4.23 10.74
N HIS A 35 4.46 4.84 11.89
CA HIS A 35 5.02 6.14 12.22
C HIS A 35 6.45 5.96 12.75
N PRO A 36 7.48 6.56 12.13
CA PRO A 36 8.90 6.28 12.45
C PRO A 36 9.30 6.56 13.90
N PHE A 37 8.63 7.51 14.56
CA PHE A 37 9.04 8.01 15.87
C PHE A 37 8.15 7.57 17.03
N SER A 38 6.86 7.29 16.78
CA SER A 38 5.86 7.06 17.85
C SER A 38 5.49 5.59 18.03
N ASP A 39 6.08 4.67 17.27
CA ASP A 39 5.80 3.23 17.27
C ASP A 39 4.34 2.85 16.93
N VAL A 40 3.51 3.85 16.61
CA VAL A 40 2.15 3.69 16.09
C VAL A 40 2.21 2.94 14.78
N HIS A 41 1.40 1.89 14.69
CA HIS A 41 1.27 1.10 13.49
C HIS A 41 -0.20 0.80 13.21
N ILE A 42 -0.57 0.88 11.95
CA ILE A 42 -1.92 0.61 11.47
C ILE A 42 -1.79 -0.58 10.53
N LYS A 43 -2.45 -1.68 10.84
CA LYS A 43 -2.48 -2.86 9.96
C LYS A 43 -3.46 -2.59 8.81
N LEU A 44 -3.07 -2.95 7.60
CA LEU A 44 -3.92 -2.86 6.42
C LEU A 44 -4.34 -4.26 5.98
N PRO A 45 -5.36 -4.36 5.10
CA PRO A 45 -5.68 -5.62 4.44
C PRO A 45 -4.46 -6.18 3.72
N HIS A 46 -4.30 -7.49 3.84
CA HIS A 46 -3.24 -8.24 3.17
C HIS A 46 -3.29 -8.02 1.65
N GLN A 47 -2.15 -8.05 0.96
CA GLN A 47 -2.09 -7.81 -0.49
C GLN A 47 -2.99 -8.76 -1.31
N ASN A 48 -3.21 -9.98 -0.82
CA ASN A 48 -4.11 -10.97 -1.44
C ASN A 48 -5.59 -10.56 -1.44
N THR A 49 -5.96 -9.51 -0.72
CA THR A 49 -7.35 -9.00 -0.72
C THR A 49 -7.64 -8.09 -1.91
N THR A 50 -6.60 -7.67 -2.66
CA THR A 50 -6.74 -6.98 -3.95
C THR A 50 -7.44 -7.85 -4.99
N VAL A 51 -8.11 -7.20 -5.93
CA VAL A 51 -8.83 -7.88 -7.02
C VAL A 51 -7.84 -8.64 -7.90
N GLU A 52 -8.14 -9.89 -8.23
CA GLU A 52 -7.32 -10.73 -9.13
C GLU A 52 -5.83 -10.85 -8.73
N TYR A 53 -5.55 -10.84 -7.43
CA TYR A 53 -4.19 -10.96 -6.89
C TYR A 53 -3.40 -12.12 -7.52
N THR A 54 -3.98 -13.31 -7.60
CA THR A 54 -3.33 -14.53 -8.13
C THR A 54 -2.95 -14.41 -9.61
N ASN A 55 -3.70 -13.65 -10.40
CA ASN A 55 -3.46 -13.49 -11.84
C ASN A 55 -2.32 -12.50 -12.12
N HIS A 56 -1.97 -11.68 -11.14
CA HIS A 56 -1.02 -10.58 -11.25
C HIS A 56 0.17 -10.71 -10.30
N GLN A 57 0.23 -11.80 -9.53
CA GLN A 57 1.38 -12.17 -8.73
C GLN A 57 2.41 -12.87 -9.63
N ILE A 58 3.29 -12.08 -10.26
CA ILE A 58 4.22 -12.62 -11.27
C ILE A 58 5.45 -13.27 -10.63
N ASN A 59 5.97 -12.71 -9.53
CA ASN A 59 7.18 -13.21 -8.88
C ASN A 59 7.32 -12.67 -7.45
N PRO A 60 7.78 -13.44 -6.44
CA PRO A 60 8.22 -12.89 -5.14
C PRO A 60 9.30 -11.80 -5.26
N LEU A 61 10.06 -11.77 -6.37
CA LEU A 61 11.04 -10.72 -6.69
C LEU A 61 10.38 -9.43 -7.22
N THR A 62 9.18 -9.51 -7.78
CA THR A 62 8.44 -8.34 -8.26
C THR A 62 7.57 -7.76 -7.16
N CYS A 63 7.75 -6.48 -6.90
CA CYS A 63 7.03 -5.74 -5.87
C CYS A 63 5.54 -5.66 -6.23
N PHE A 64 4.66 -6.41 -5.56
CA PHE A 64 3.22 -6.34 -5.86
C PHE A 64 2.69 -4.91 -5.71
N ILE A 65 3.05 -4.22 -4.62
CA ILE A 65 2.88 -2.77 -4.46
C ILE A 65 4.18 -2.07 -4.84
N SER A 66 4.12 -1.20 -5.84
CA SER A 66 5.27 -0.46 -6.34
C SER A 66 5.32 1.00 -5.91
N LYS A 67 4.17 1.60 -5.61
CA LYS A 67 4.04 2.98 -5.11
C LYS A 67 2.88 3.08 -4.14
N ALA A 68 2.99 3.97 -3.17
CA ALA A 68 1.96 4.25 -2.18
C ALA A 68 1.89 5.76 -1.90
N VAL A 69 0.69 6.30 -1.77
CA VAL A 69 0.44 7.73 -1.48
C VAL A 69 -0.71 7.86 -0.48
N LEU A 70 -0.46 8.57 0.61
CA LEU A 70 -1.48 9.00 1.56
C LEU A 70 -2.08 10.33 1.10
N SER A 71 -3.41 10.44 1.10
CA SER A 71 -4.10 11.71 0.79
C SER A 71 -3.92 12.76 1.89
N ALA A 72 -3.78 12.30 3.13
CA ALA A 72 -3.50 13.11 4.31
C ALA A 72 -2.73 12.28 5.34
N SER A 73 -2.02 12.94 6.26
CA SER A 73 -1.27 12.24 7.30
C SER A 73 -2.21 11.62 8.36
N PRO A 74 -2.09 10.31 8.66
CA PRO A 74 -2.82 9.67 9.75
C PRO A 74 -2.52 10.27 11.14
N SER A 75 -1.45 11.08 11.27
CA SER A 75 -1.14 11.81 12.50
C SER A 75 -2.05 13.03 12.72
N HIS A 76 -2.73 13.52 11.68
CA HIS A 76 -3.52 14.76 11.73
C HIS A 76 -5.01 14.53 11.55
N THR A 77 -5.41 13.45 10.85
CA THR A 77 -6.81 13.16 10.55
C THR A 77 -7.05 11.66 10.45
N SER A 78 -8.26 11.22 10.80
CA SER A 78 -8.76 9.89 10.49
C SER A 78 -9.39 9.80 9.09
N ASP A 79 -9.66 10.94 8.45
CA ASP A 79 -10.19 11.03 7.09
C ASP A 79 -9.02 11.12 6.09
N TYR A 80 -8.49 9.95 5.75
CA TYR A 80 -7.46 9.79 4.73
C TYR A 80 -7.70 8.51 3.94
N LEU A 81 -7.09 8.42 2.76
CA LEU A 81 -6.99 7.17 2.01
C LEU A 81 -5.53 6.89 1.70
N LEU A 82 -5.21 5.61 1.59
CA LEU A 82 -3.97 5.13 1.02
C LEU A 82 -4.24 4.62 -0.39
N MET A 83 -3.61 5.24 -1.38
CA MET A 83 -3.65 4.82 -2.76
C MET A 83 -2.35 4.08 -3.11
N VAL A 84 -2.45 2.99 -3.86
CA VAL A 84 -1.31 2.17 -4.26
C VAL A 84 -1.35 1.86 -5.75
N ILE A 85 -0.16 1.79 -6.35
CA ILE A 85 0.02 1.15 -7.66
C ILE A 85 0.34 -0.32 -7.39
N ASP A 86 -0.51 -1.22 -7.86
CA ASP A 86 -0.39 -2.67 -7.63
C ASP A 86 -0.38 -3.52 -8.92
N GLY A 87 -0.23 -4.83 -8.75
CA GLY A 87 -0.33 -5.81 -9.84
C GLY A 87 0.73 -5.60 -10.93
N ASN A 88 1.98 -5.35 -10.53
CA ASN A 88 3.10 -5.05 -11.43
C ASN A 88 2.87 -3.79 -12.27
N PHE A 89 2.60 -2.66 -11.60
CA PHE A 89 2.42 -1.34 -12.21
C PHE A 89 1.16 -1.20 -13.10
N ARG A 90 0.19 -2.09 -12.97
CA ARG A 90 -0.98 -2.14 -13.87
C ARG A 90 -2.22 -1.47 -13.30
N PHE A 91 -2.41 -1.56 -11.99
CA PHE A 91 -3.65 -1.12 -11.37
C PHE A 91 -3.41 -0.05 -10.33
N LEU A 92 -4.46 0.74 -10.14
CA LEU A 92 -4.58 1.68 -9.05
C LEU A 92 -5.62 1.11 -8.08
N SER A 93 -5.24 0.98 -6.82
CA SER A 93 -6.16 0.55 -5.76
C SER A 93 -6.07 1.51 -4.60
N PHE A 94 -7.11 1.57 -3.77
CA PHE A 94 -7.10 2.38 -2.56
C PHE A 94 -7.72 1.66 -1.37
N TRP A 95 -7.40 2.16 -0.19
CA TRP A 95 -7.92 1.72 1.10
C TRP A 95 -8.20 2.94 1.97
N ARG A 96 -9.31 2.92 2.70
CA ARG A 96 -9.67 3.91 3.73
C ARG A 96 -9.72 3.24 5.10
N PRO A 97 -9.47 3.98 6.20
CA PRO A 97 -9.73 3.49 7.56
C PRO A 97 -11.13 2.91 7.68
N GLY A 98 -11.22 1.63 8.07
CA GLY A 98 -12.46 0.87 8.16
C GLY A 98 -12.73 -0.08 6.99
N ASP A 99 -12.07 0.12 5.84
CA ASP A 99 -12.19 -0.81 4.71
C ASP A 99 -11.54 -2.16 5.08
N ILE A 100 -12.24 -3.27 4.82
CA ILE A 100 -11.75 -4.63 5.07
C ILE A 100 -10.89 -5.18 3.92
N ARG A 101 -10.92 -4.54 2.75
CA ARG A 101 -10.24 -4.96 1.51
C ARG A 101 -9.80 -3.73 0.70
N TRP A 102 -8.87 -3.94 -0.23
CA TRP A 102 -8.51 -2.94 -1.22
C TRP A 102 -9.61 -2.78 -2.27
N THR A 103 -9.90 -1.53 -2.66
CA THR A 103 -10.81 -1.20 -3.76
C THR A 103 -10.01 -0.84 -5.00
N ARG A 104 -10.19 -1.59 -6.09
CA ARG A 104 -9.57 -1.28 -7.39
C ARG A 104 -10.30 -0.10 -8.03
N VAL A 105 -9.55 0.89 -8.48
CA VAL A 105 -10.08 1.97 -9.30
C VAL A 105 -10.35 1.40 -10.69
N THR A 106 -11.61 1.40 -11.09
CA THR A 106 -12.05 1.01 -12.41
C THR A 106 -12.36 2.25 -13.23
N TRP A 107 -12.01 2.23 -14.51
CA TRP A 107 -12.45 3.26 -15.43
C TRP A 107 -13.86 2.92 -15.92
N GLU A 108 -14.83 3.78 -15.64
CA GLU A 108 -16.18 3.71 -16.22
C GLU A 108 -16.25 4.53 -17.51
N GLY A 109 -15.36 4.27 -18.45
CA GLY A 109 -15.52 4.81 -19.79
C GLY A 109 -16.09 3.75 -20.71
N ASN A 110 -17.05 4.17 -21.53
CA ASN A 110 -17.68 3.35 -22.54
C ASN A 110 -16.64 2.50 -23.30
N ASN A 111 -16.97 1.22 -23.48
CA ASN A 111 -16.26 0.20 -24.26
C ASN A 111 -15.90 0.64 -25.70
N HIS A 112 -15.03 1.62 -25.87
CA HIS A 112 -14.31 1.82 -27.11
C HIS A 112 -13.04 0.98 -26.99
N ARG A 113 -13.21 -0.29 -27.36
CA ARG A 113 -12.12 -1.24 -27.63
C ARG A 113 -11.02 -0.51 -28.39
N PHE A 114 -9.89 -0.23 -27.73
CA PHE A 114 -8.65 0.00 -28.45
C PHE A 114 -8.20 -1.37 -28.95
N PHE A 115 -8.67 -1.72 -30.14
CA PHE A 115 -8.00 -2.71 -30.97
C PHE A 115 -6.66 -2.12 -31.37
N TYR A 116 -5.57 -2.78 -30.97
CA TYR A 116 -4.30 -2.74 -31.67
C TYR A 116 -3.90 -4.19 -31.95
#